data_AF-A0A429G391-F1
#
_entry.id   AF-A0A429G391-F1
#
_cell.length_a   1.000
_cell.length_b   1.000
_cell.length_c   1.000
_cell.angle_alpha   90.00
_cell.angle_beta   90.00
_cell.angle_gamma   90.00
#
_symmetry.space_group_name_H-M   'P 1'
#
loop_
_entity.id
_entity.type
_entity.pdbx_description
1 polymer ?
#
loop_
_entity_poly.entity_id
_entity_poly.type
_entity_poly.pdbx_seq_one_letter_code
_entity_poly.pdbx_strand_id
1 'polypeptide(L)'
;MESSPLEEIELQRKAVEIAKWLFRGVYIPTEEEEEGEESGITITNLRNMLDAAIDCEKKNNWDLFGLRVIFIARKASQGDDLHKFVRNLIVKITESHQNTEERLKLAKYTLTACIYVFNAYKKGLHDLLG
;
A
#
# COMPACT_ATOMS: atom_id res chain seq x y z
N MET A 1 17.36 1.52 -17.27
CA MET A 1 16.84 2.39 -18.35
C MET A 1 15.89 3.35 -17.68
N GLU A 2 16.00 4.65 -17.92
CA GLU A 2 15.04 5.61 -17.37
C GLU A 2 13.70 5.40 -18.07
N SER A 3 12.61 5.27 -17.29
CA SER A 3 11.24 5.21 -17.81
C SER A 3 10.91 6.52 -18.51
N SER A 4 10.18 6.44 -19.63
CA SER A 4 9.70 7.66 -20.28
C SER A 4 8.72 8.41 -19.36
N PRO A 5 8.61 9.74 -19.46
CA PRO A 5 7.69 10.52 -18.63
C PRO A 5 6.22 10.06 -18.74
N LEU A 6 5.81 9.53 -19.90
CA LEU A 6 4.45 9.02 -20.10
C LEU A 6 4.22 7.70 -19.37
N GLU A 7 5.16 6.76 -19.45
CA GLU A 7 5.11 5.50 -18.70
C GLU A 7 5.08 5.75 -17.19
N GLU A 8 5.81 6.76 -16.73
CA GLU A 8 5.83 7.15 -15.31
C GLU A 8 4.45 7.67 -14.84
N ILE A 9 3.78 8.49 -15.65
CA ILE A 9 2.43 9.00 -15.36
C ILE A 9 1.41 7.86 -15.35
N GLU A 10 1.50 6.93 -16.30
CA GLU A 10 0.60 5.76 -16.36
C GLU A 10 0.77 4.87 -15.13
N LEU A 11 2.02 4.66 -14.70
CA LEU A 11 2.31 3.89 -13.48
C LEU A 11 1.72 4.55 -12.23
N GLN A 12 1.82 5.87 -12.11
CA GLN A 12 1.22 6.62 -11.01
C GLN A 12 -0.32 6.57 -11.04
N ARG A 13 -0.95 6.67 -12.21
CA ARG A 13 -2.41 6.51 -12.35
C ARG A 13 -2.88 5.13 -11.89
N LYS A 14 -2.21 4.07 -12.37
CA LYS A 14 -2.47 2.69 -11.96
C LYS A 14 -2.29 2.50 -10.45
N ALA A 15 -1.27 3.13 -9.87
CA ALA A 15 -1.03 3.10 -8.43
C ALA A 15 -2.19 3.71 -7.62
N VAL A 16 -2.75 4.84 -8.09
CA VAL A 16 -3.93 5.47 -7.48
C VAL A 16 -5.15 4.57 -7.57
N GLU A 17 -5.38 3.92 -8.71
CA GLU A 17 -6.49 2.97 -8.88
C GLU A 17 -6.38 1.78 -7.94
N ILE A 18 -5.18 1.20 -7.82
CA ILE A 18 -4.91 0.11 -6.86
C ILE A 18 -5.15 0.59 -5.45
N ALA A 19 -4.64 1.76 -5.06
CA ALA A 19 -4.83 2.30 -3.72
C ALA A 19 -6.31 2.47 -3.37
N LYS A 20 -7.11 3.10 -4.26
CA LYS A 20 -8.56 3.22 -4.06
C LYS A 20 -9.22 1.84 -3.91
N TRP A 21 -8.84 0.88 -4.75
CA TRP A 21 -9.38 -0.47 -4.68
C TRP A 21 -9.03 -1.18 -3.37
N LEU A 22 -7.80 -1.02 -2.86
CA LEU A 22 -7.35 -1.62 -1.60
C LEU A 22 -8.16 -1.15 -0.39
N PHE A 23 -8.73 0.06 -0.44
CA PHE A 23 -9.57 0.60 0.64
C PHE A 23 -11.07 0.35 0.45
N ARG A 24 -11.49 -0.32 -0.63
CA ARG A 24 -12.90 -0.67 -0.81
C ARG A 24 -13.34 -1.71 0.22
N GLY A 25 -14.32 -1.35 1.05
CA GLY A 25 -14.90 -2.26 2.04
C GLY A 25 -13.95 -2.60 3.19
N VAL A 26 -12.92 -1.78 3.42
CA VAL A 26 -12.01 -1.91 4.55
C VAL A 26 -12.42 -0.97 5.68
N TYR A 27 -12.36 -1.46 6.91
CA TYR A 27 -12.53 -0.63 8.09
C TYR A 27 -11.29 0.24 8.33
N ILE A 28 -11.50 1.54 8.50
CA ILE A 28 -10.49 2.49 8.96
C ILE A 28 -10.82 2.77 10.43
N PRO A 29 -9.97 2.36 11.38
CA PRO A 29 -10.20 2.65 12.80
C PRO A 29 -10.32 4.15 13.03
N THR A 30 -11.09 4.56 14.03
CA THR A 30 -11.11 5.95 14.53
C THR A 30 -9.84 6.26 15.35
N GLU A 31 -9.59 7.52 15.72
CA GLU A 31 -8.42 7.86 16.56
C GLU A 31 -8.47 7.17 17.94
N GLU A 32 -9.66 7.01 18.51
CA GLU A 32 -9.87 6.33 19.81
C GLU A 32 -9.63 4.82 19.73
N GLU A 33 -9.78 4.20 18.56
CA GLU A 33 -9.57 2.76 18.34
C GLU A 33 -8.12 2.40 17.96
N GLU A 34 -7.34 3.37 17.47
CA GLU A 34 -5.92 3.15 17.12
C GLU A 34 -5.04 2.84 18.34
N GLU A 35 -5.44 3.26 19.55
CA GLU A 35 -4.68 3.00 20.79
C GLU A 35 -4.78 1.54 21.27
N GLY A 36 -5.70 0.73 20.71
CA GLY A 36 -5.97 -0.64 21.16
C GLY A 36 -5.82 -1.76 20.12
N GLU A 37 -5.86 -1.46 18.82
CA GLU A 37 -6.00 -2.50 17.77
C GLU A 37 -4.78 -2.65 16.86
N GLU A 38 -3.93 -3.65 17.14
CA GLU A 38 -2.82 -4.07 16.25
C GLU A 38 -3.30 -4.81 14.97
N SER A 39 -4.61 -4.99 14.80
CA SER A 39 -5.29 -5.69 13.70
C SER A 39 -5.72 -4.75 12.55
N GLY A 40 -5.81 -3.44 12.80
CA GLY A 40 -6.30 -2.45 11.85
C GLY A 40 -5.23 -1.88 10.90
N ILE A 41 -5.69 -1.25 9.80
CA ILE A 41 -4.81 -0.41 8.99
C ILE A 41 -4.55 0.88 9.76
N THR A 42 -3.28 1.21 9.97
CA THR A 42 -2.86 2.46 10.61
C THR A 42 -1.93 3.24 9.70
N ILE A 43 -1.85 4.56 9.92
CA ILE A 43 -0.91 5.42 9.20
C ILE A 43 0.55 4.96 9.39
N THR A 44 0.88 4.46 10.58
CA THR A 44 2.21 3.93 10.91
C THR A 44 2.54 2.71 10.07
N ASN A 45 1.61 1.78 9.94
CA ASN A 45 1.81 0.58 9.10
C ASN A 45 2.02 0.95 7.63
N LEU A 46 1.22 1.89 7.09
CA LEU A 46 1.38 2.37 5.71
C LEU A 46 2.73 3.04 5.47
N ARG A 47 3.19 3.90 6.40
CA ARG A 47 4.51 4.55 6.31
C ARG A 47 5.65 3.53 6.37
N ASN A 48 5.58 2.57 7.30
CA ASN A 48 6.58 1.51 7.41
C ASN A 48 6.67 0.67 6.13
N MET A 49 5.53 0.41 5.47
CA MET A 49 5.52 -0.28 4.18
C MET A 49 6.12 0.59 3.07
N LEU A 50 5.84 1.89 3.05
CA LEU A 50 6.42 2.83 2.07
C LEU A 50 7.94 2.90 2.23
N ASP A 51 8.45 3.00 3.45
CA ASP A 51 9.87 2.98 3.73
C ASP A 51 10.52 1.67 3.27
N ALA A 52 9.81 0.54 3.42
CA ALA A 52 10.24 -0.74 2.88
C ALA A 52 10.30 -0.73 1.35
N ALA A 53 9.31 -0.17 0.66
CA ALA A 53 9.31 -0.04 -0.80
C ALA A 53 10.50 0.80 -1.30
N ILE A 54 10.73 1.98 -0.68
CA ILE A 54 11.83 2.89 -1.04
C ILE A 54 13.19 2.22 -0.85
N ASP A 55 13.40 1.54 0.28
CA ASP A 55 14.67 0.86 0.55
C ASP A 55 14.89 -0.35 -0.38
N CYS A 56 13.84 -1.12 -0.65
CA CYS A 56 13.95 -2.30 -1.52
C CYS A 56 14.07 -1.93 -3.00
N GLU A 57 13.50 -0.80 -3.44
CA GLU A 57 13.70 -0.22 -4.78
C GLU A 57 15.19 0.06 -5.03
N LYS A 58 15.88 0.71 -4.07
CA LYS A 58 17.33 0.95 -4.15
C LYS A 58 18.17 -0.32 -4.26
N LYS A 59 17.66 -1.42 -3.70
CA LYS A 59 18.30 -2.74 -3.68
C LYS A 59 17.82 -3.65 -4.82
N ASN A 60 16.84 -3.20 -5.60
CA ASN A 60 16.12 -3.97 -6.61
C ASN A 60 15.69 -5.37 -6.13
N ASN A 61 15.10 -5.45 -4.92
CA ASN A 61 14.77 -6.72 -4.26
C ASN A 61 13.29 -6.82 -3.86
N TRP A 62 12.49 -7.44 -4.72
CA TRP A 62 11.05 -7.64 -4.50
C TRP A 62 10.75 -8.59 -3.34
N ASP A 63 11.51 -9.68 -3.21
CA ASP A 63 11.25 -10.69 -2.19
C ASP A 63 11.46 -10.13 -0.78
N LEU A 64 12.50 -9.30 -0.61
CA LEU A 64 12.74 -8.58 0.64
C LEU A 64 11.60 -7.60 0.95
N PHE A 65 11.08 -6.91 -0.05
CA PHE A 65 9.90 -6.05 0.12
C PHE A 65 8.70 -6.87 0.61
N GLY A 66 8.39 -7.98 -0.07
CA GLY A 66 7.29 -8.88 0.32
C GLY A 66 7.40 -9.35 1.77
N LEU A 67 8.58 -9.82 2.18
CA LEU A 67 8.83 -10.26 3.55
C LEU A 67 8.64 -9.14 4.58
N ARG A 68 9.13 -7.93 4.30
CA ARG A 68 8.98 -6.78 5.21
C ARG A 68 7.53 -6.37 5.38
N VAL A 69 6.76 -6.34 4.30
CA VAL A 69 5.33 -6.01 4.39
C VAL A 69 4.54 -7.07 5.15
N ILE A 70 4.84 -8.36 4.92
CA ILE A 70 4.25 -9.46 5.70
C ILE A 70 4.59 -9.32 7.19
N PHE A 71 5.85 -8.99 7.53
CA PHE A 71 6.28 -8.81 8.90
C PHE A 71 5.57 -7.64 9.62
N ILE A 72 5.23 -6.58 8.89
CA ILE A 72 4.44 -5.47 9.44
C ILE A 72 3.06 -5.97 9.89
N ALA A 73 2.43 -6.86 9.13
CA ALA A 73 1.15 -7.47 9.45
C ALA A 73 1.24 -8.76 10.31
N ARG A 74 2.40 -9.07 10.92
CA ARG A 74 2.64 -10.36 11.61
C ARG A 74 1.68 -10.67 12.77
N LYS A 75 1.05 -9.66 13.34
CA LYS A 75 0.09 -9.80 14.45
C LYS A 75 -1.36 -9.82 13.99
N ALA A 76 -1.61 -9.47 12.72
CA ALA A 76 -2.94 -9.49 12.14
C ALA A 76 -3.33 -10.92 11.74
N SER A 77 -4.52 -11.34 12.17
CA SER A 77 -5.15 -12.59 11.79
C SER A 77 -5.67 -12.54 10.36
N GLN A 78 -5.96 -13.69 9.75
CA GLN A 78 -6.41 -13.76 8.35
C GLN A 78 -7.71 -12.98 8.07
N GLY A 79 -8.57 -12.84 9.08
CA GLY A 79 -9.82 -12.08 9.00
C GLY A 79 -9.63 -10.56 9.11
N ASP A 80 -8.45 -10.11 9.53
CA ASP A 80 -8.19 -8.71 9.84
C ASP A 80 -7.92 -7.91 8.57
N ASP A 81 -8.31 -6.64 8.61
CA ASP A 81 -8.23 -5.77 7.45
C ASP A 81 -6.79 -5.43 7.07
N LEU A 82 -5.88 -5.32 8.04
CA LEU A 82 -4.45 -5.18 7.75
C LEU A 82 -3.90 -6.39 6.99
N HIS A 83 -4.30 -7.60 7.37
CA HIS A 83 -3.86 -8.83 6.70
C HIS A 83 -4.38 -8.88 5.26
N LYS A 84 -5.68 -8.63 5.07
CA LYS A 84 -6.30 -8.56 3.75
C LYS A 84 -5.64 -7.50 2.88
N PHE A 85 -5.39 -6.31 3.43
CA PHE A 85 -4.72 -5.21 2.73
C PHE A 85 -3.33 -5.64 2.24
N VAL A 86 -2.49 -6.19 3.11
CA VAL A 86 -1.13 -6.65 2.74
C VAL A 86 -1.17 -7.71 1.66
N ARG A 87 -2.03 -8.73 1.81
CA ARG A 87 -2.20 -9.78 0.81
C ARG A 87 -2.60 -9.19 -0.54
N ASN A 88 -3.59 -8.33 -0.55
CA ASN A 88 -4.13 -7.71 -1.75
C ASN A 88 -3.12 -6.76 -2.42
N LEU A 89 -2.35 -6.00 -1.64
CA LEU A 89 -1.28 -5.15 -2.12
C LEU A 89 -0.23 -5.97 -2.91
N ILE A 90 0.28 -7.05 -2.30
CA ILE A 90 1.29 -7.91 -2.92
C ILE A 90 0.75 -8.53 -4.21
N VAL A 91 -0.48 -9.08 -4.17
CA VAL A 91 -1.13 -9.70 -5.34
C VAL A 91 -1.29 -8.69 -6.47
N LYS A 92 -1.89 -7.51 -6.20
CA LYS A 92 -2.15 -6.51 -7.24
C LYS A 92 -0.89 -5.98 -7.91
N ILE A 93 0.19 -5.79 -7.14
CA ILE A 93 1.46 -5.35 -7.72
C ILE A 93 2.11 -6.47 -8.55
N THR A 94 2.07 -7.71 -8.05
CA THR A 94 2.67 -8.87 -8.72
C THR A 94 1.96 -9.18 -10.05
N GLU A 95 0.63 -9.10 -10.08
CA GLU A 95 -0.19 -9.27 -11.29
C GLU A 95 0.01 -8.13 -12.30
N SER A 96 0.46 -6.95 -11.84
CA SER A 96 0.53 -5.75 -12.66
C SER A 96 1.76 -5.66 -13.56
N HIS A 97 2.89 -6.23 -13.16
CA HIS A 97 4.16 -6.17 -13.88
C HIS A 97 4.99 -7.43 -13.61
N GLN A 98 5.87 -7.81 -14.55
CA GLN A 98 6.78 -8.94 -14.38
C GLN A 98 8.15 -8.55 -13.83
N ASN A 99 8.61 -7.32 -14.09
CA ASN A 99 9.91 -6.83 -13.64
C ASN A 99 9.87 -6.35 -12.17
N THR A 100 10.87 -6.76 -11.39
CA THR A 100 11.11 -6.31 -10.01
C THR A 100 11.16 -4.80 -9.86
N GLU A 101 11.86 -4.10 -10.77
CA GLU A 101 12.03 -2.65 -10.69
C GLU A 101 10.66 -1.93 -10.80
N GLU A 102 9.86 -2.31 -11.79
CA GLU A 102 8.51 -1.75 -11.99
C GLU A 102 7.56 -2.11 -10.86
N ARG A 103 7.65 -3.33 -10.31
CA ARG A 103 6.88 -3.73 -9.13
C ARG A 103 7.19 -2.84 -7.93
N LEU A 104 8.47 -2.57 -7.67
CA LEU A 104 8.90 -1.73 -6.56
C LEU A 104 8.50 -0.26 -6.75
N LYS A 105 8.63 0.27 -7.98
CA LYS A 105 8.11 1.60 -8.34
C LYS A 105 6.60 1.69 -8.12
N LEU A 106 5.85 0.71 -8.61
CA LEU A 106 4.39 0.64 -8.44
C LEU A 106 4.01 0.53 -6.95
N ALA A 107 4.74 -0.27 -6.17
CA ALA A 107 4.53 -0.41 -4.73
C ALA A 107 4.69 0.93 -4.01
N LYS A 108 5.79 1.65 -4.30
CA LYS A 108 6.07 2.97 -3.73
C LYS A 108 4.94 3.96 -4.03
N TYR A 109 4.52 4.08 -5.29
CA TYR A 109 3.42 4.96 -5.67
C TYR A 109 2.09 4.55 -5.06
N THR A 110 1.81 3.25 -5.01
CA THR A 110 0.57 2.72 -4.44
C THR A 110 0.50 3.04 -2.95
N LEU A 111 1.57 2.78 -2.19
CA LEU A 111 1.63 3.06 -0.77
C LEU A 111 1.59 4.56 -0.45
N THR A 112 2.19 5.38 -1.31
CA THR A 112 2.06 6.84 -1.23
C THR A 112 0.60 7.27 -1.40
N ALA A 113 -0.09 6.75 -2.43
CA ALA A 113 -1.51 7.01 -2.64
C ALA A 113 -2.38 6.47 -1.49
N CYS A 114 -2.06 5.30 -0.94
CA CYS A 114 -2.74 4.72 0.22
C CYS A 114 -2.70 5.64 1.44
N ILE A 115 -1.58 6.33 1.69
CA ILE A 115 -1.48 7.32 2.77
C ILE A 115 -2.45 8.49 2.54
N TYR A 116 -2.56 8.99 1.31
CA TYR A 116 -3.52 10.06 0.99
C TYR A 116 -4.98 9.58 1.12
N VAL A 117 -5.27 8.39 0.63
CA VAL A 117 -6.60 7.76 0.76
C VAL A 117 -6.96 7.60 2.22
N PHE A 118 -6.07 7.01 3.04
CA PHE A 118 -6.28 6.84 4.48
C PHE A 118 -6.61 8.17 5.18
N ASN A 119 -5.85 9.22 4.89
CA ASN A 119 -6.09 10.55 5.46
C ASN A 119 -7.42 11.17 4.97
N ALA A 120 -7.83 10.91 3.73
CA ALA A 120 -9.13 11.35 3.24
C ALA A 120 -10.26 10.64 3.98
N TYR A 121 -10.16 9.33 4.22
CA TYR A 121 -11.11 8.58 5.04
C TYR A 121 -11.21 9.14 6.46
N LYS A 122 -10.07 9.34 7.14
CA LYS A 122 -10.02 9.92 8.50
C LYS A 122 -10.68 11.30 8.60
N LYS A 123 -10.61 12.09 7.53
CA LYS A 123 -11.21 13.43 7.45
C LYS A 123 -12.66 13.45 6.96
N GLY A 124 -13.27 12.29 6.71
CA GLY A 124 -14.62 12.21 6.14
C GLY A 124 -14.71 12.70 4.69
N LEU A 125 -13.58 12.72 3.96
CA LEU A 125 -13.49 13.18 2.57
C LEU A 125 -13.51 12.02 1.56
N HIS A 126 -13.96 10.83 1.97
CA HIS A 126 -13.91 9.63 1.15
C HIS A 126 -14.83 9.70 -0.09
N ASP A 127 -15.91 10.49 -0.03
CA ASP A 127 -16.79 10.75 -1.18
C ASP A 127 -16.07 11.45 -2.35
N LEU A 128 -14.97 12.16 -2.08
CA LEU A 128 -14.16 12.82 -3.11
C LEU A 128 -13.21 11.85 -3.82
N LEU A 129 -13.12 10.60 -3.37
CA LEU A 129 -12.20 9.61 -3.92
C LEU A 129 -12.73 8.94 -5.19
N GLY A 130 -14.02 9.07 -5.54
CA GLY A 130 -14.60 8.56 -6.79
C GLY A 130 -14.74 7.04 -6.83
#